data_AF-A0A3D1GUD9-F1
#
_entry.id   AF-A0A3D1GUD9-F1
#
_cell.length_a   1.000
_cell.length_b   1.000
_cell.length_c   1.000
_cell.angle_alpha   90.00
_cell.angle_beta   90.00
_cell.angle_gamma   90.00
#
_symmetry.space_group_name_H-M   'P 1'
#
loop_
_entity.id
_entity.type
_entity.pdbx_description
1 polymer ?
#
loop_
_entity_poly.entity_id
_entity_poly.type
_entity_poly.pdbx_seq_one_letter_code
_entity_poly.pdbx_strand_id
1 'polypeptide(L)'
;LLTPQLGIRAENRVQEISNISRSLKGLAKELDVPVLALSQLSRAVEQREDKRPNLSDLRESGSIEQDADVVMFVYREEYYLNKGEPEQKENETQEKYNLRYQLWQERLERATGKAEVIIAKQRHGPVGVANVGFDGRLTKFADLVDADQLPDSF
;
A
#
# COMPACT_ATOMS: atom_id res chain seq x y z
N LEU A 1 29.44 4.30 -22.39
CA LEU A 1 29.07 3.11 -21.60
C LEU A 1 29.74 3.22 -20.24
N LEU A 2 28.99 3.60 -19.20
CA LEU A 2 29.51 3.77 -17.84
C LEU A 2 29.40 2.43 -17.10
N THR A 3 30.55 1.85 -16.78
CA THR A 3 30.68 0.66 -15.93
C THR A 3 30.50 1.06 -14.47
N PRO A 4 29.57 0.46 -13.71
CA PRO A 4 29.40 0.79 -12.30
C PRO A 4 30.48 0.10 -11.45
N GLN A 5 31.21 0.89 -10.66
CA GLN A 5 32.14 0.39 -9.66
C GLN A 5 31.37 -0.23 -8.48
N LEU A 6 31.68 -1.49 -8.16
CA LEU A 6 31.17 -2.18 -6.98
C LEU A 6 31.92 -1.68 -5.73
N GLY A 7 31.22 -1.01 -4.82
CA GLY A 7 31.77 -0.71 -3.48
C GLY A 7 31.06 0.39 -2.68
N ILE A 8 30.29 1.26 -3.32
CA ILE A 8 29.58 2.39 -2.69
C ILE A 8 28.13 2.35 -3.18
N ARG A 9 27.24 1.54 -2.56
CA ARG A 9 25.89 1.30 -3.14
C ARG A 9 24.73 1.99 -2.43
N ALA A 10 24.77 2.14 -1.10
CA ALA A 10 23.62 2.63 -0.34
C ALA A 10 23.39 4.15 -0.49
N GLU A 11 24.42 4.98 -0.26
CA GLU A 11 24.33 6.44 -0.46
C GLU A 11 24.02 6.80 -1.90
N ASN A 12 24.63 6.09 -2.86
CA ASN A 12 24.39 6.31 -4.28
C ASN A 12 22.95 6.04 -4.67
N ARG A 13 22.29 5.04 -4.08
CA ARG A 13 20.88 4.74 -4.38
C ARG A 13 19.93 5.83 -3.88
N VAL A 14 20.14 6.35 -2.67
CA VAL A 14 19.32 7.45 -2.13
C VAL A 14 19.48 8.70 -2.99
N GLN A 15 20.72 9.03 -3.38
CA GLN A 15 20.98 10.17 -4.26
C GLN A 15 20.37 9.98 -5.66
N GLU A 16 20.45 8.77 -6.22
CA GLU A 16 19.86 8.43 -7.51
C GLU A 16 18.33 8.59 -7.48
N ILE A 17 17.66 8.03 -6.47
CA ILE A 17 16.21 8.15 -6.29
C ILE A 17 15.81 9.63 -6.15
N SER A 18 16.60 10.40 -5.39
CA SER A 18 16.37 11.84 -5.21
C SER A 18 16.53 12.63 -6.50
N ASN A 19 17.49 12.26 -7.35
CA ASN A 19 17.66 12.88 -8.66
C ASN A 19 16.49 12.53 -9.59
N ILE A 20 16.07 11.25 -9.60
CA ILE A 20 14.94 10.79 -10.41
C ILE A 20 13.65 11.52 -10.02
N SER A 21 13.31 11.58 -8.73
CA SER A 21 12.08 12.23 -8.25
C SER A 21 12.03 13.71 -8.63
N ARG A 22 13.14 14.42 -8.46
CA ARG A 22 13.25 15.84 -8.80
C ARG A 22 13.15 16.07 -10.31
N SER A 23 13.80 15.23 -11.12
CA SER A 23 13.71 15.28 -12.57
C SER A 23 12.27 15.02 -13.05
N LEU A 24 11.58 14.02 -12.49
CA LEU A 24 10.17 13.76 -12.80
C LEU A 24 9.27 14.93 -12.43
N LYS A 25 9.49 15.56 -11.26
CA LYS A 25 8.75 16.77 -10.86
C LYS A 25 9.02 17.96 -11.78
N GLY A 26 10.26 18.12 -12.22
CA GLY A 26 10.65 19.12 -13.22
C GLY A 26 9.91 18.91 -14.53
N LEU A 27 9.95 17.67 -15.06
CA LEU A 27 9.27 17.30 -16.29
C LEU A 27 7.75 17.52 -16.22
N ALA A 28 7.11 17.12 -15.11
CA ALA A 28 5.69 17.32 -14.88
C ALA A 28 5.28 18.81 -14.94
N LYS A 29 6.13 19.68 -14.38
CA LYS A 29 5.91 21.14 -14.40
C LYS A 29 6.19 21.77 -15.76
N GLU A 30 7.21 21.29 -16.47
CA GLU A 30 7.60 21.82 -17.78
C GLU A 30 6.56 21.48 -18.86
N LEU A 31 6.06 20.25 -18.84
CA LEU A 31 5.08 19.75 -19.81
C LEU A 31 3.63 20.00 -19.40
N ASP A 32 3.39 20.48 -18.17
CA ASP A 32 2.06 20.67 -17.58
C ASP A 32 1.17 19.42 -17.65
N VAL A 33 1.74 18.26 -17.29
CA VAL A 33 1.03 16.98 -17.28
C VAL A 33 1.22 16.25 -15.94
N PRO A 34 0.20 15.49 -15.48
CA PRO A 34 0.36 14.64 -14.30
C PRO A 34 1.32 13.49 -14.60
N VAL A 35 2.32 13.32 -13.74
CA VAL A 35 3.27 12.19 -13.81
C VAL A 35 2.98 11.24 -12.66
N LEU A 36 2.64 9.99 -12.99
CA LEU A 36 2.49 8.91 -12.04
C LEU A 36 3.72 8.01 -12.05
N ALA A 37 4.34 7.84 -10.89
CA ALA A 37 5.45 6.92 -10.69
C ALA A 37 5.04 5.84 -9.69
N LEU A 38 5.41 4.59 -9.97
CA LEU A 38 5.24 3.47 -9.05
C LEU A 38 6.55 3.23 -8.30
N SER A 39 6.46 3.09 -6.98
CA SER A 39 7.59 2.76 -6.13
C SER A 39 7.28 1.48 -5.36
N GLN A 40 8.24 0.56 -5.35
CA GLN A 40 8.15 -0.64 -4.54
C GLN A 40 8.54 -0.31 -3.09
N LEU A 41 7.70 -0.73 -2.15
CA LEU A 41 7.95 -0.54 -0.72
C LEU A 41 9.08 -1.44 -0.21
N SER A 42 9.72 -1.00 0.87
CA SER A 42 10.65 -1.85 1.61
C SER A 42 9.95 -3.09 2.16
N ARG A 43 10.65 -4.24 2.13
CA ARG A 43 10.19 -5.48 2.78
C ARG A 43 10.03 -5.35 4.30
N ALA A 44 10.53 -4.28 4.90
CA ALA A 44 10.34 -4.00 6.33
C ALA A 44 8.85 -3.89 6.73
N VAL A 45 7.98 -3.45 5.81
CA VAL A 45 6.52 -3.44 6.03
C VAL A 45 6.00 -4.82 6.43
N GLU A 46 6.60 -5.88 5.87
CA GLU A 46 6.22 -7.28 6.09
C GLU A 46 6.68 -7.82 7.45
N GLN A 47 7.44 -7.07 8.24
CA GLN A 47 7.88 -7.48 9.57
C GLN A 47 7.03 -6.87 10.69
N ARG A 48 6.29 -5.80 10.40
CA ARG A 48 5.42 -5.12 11.37
C ARG A 48 4.17 -5.95 11.67
N GLU A 49 3.56 -5.76 12.84
CA GLU A 49 2.24 -6.36 13.12
C GLU A 49 1.17 -5.74 12.21
N ASP A 50 1.12 -4.40 12.19
CA ASP A 50 0.34 -3.66 11.22
C ASP A 50 1.10 -3.53 9.90
N LYS A 51 0.60 -4.23 8.89
CA LYS A 51 1.14 -4.28 7.52
C LYS A 51 0.68 -3.10 6.66
N ARG A 52 -0.07 -2.15 7.22
CA ARG A 52 -0.48 -0.93 6.50
C ARG A 52 0.76 -0.09 6.15
N PRO A 53 0.99 0.19 4.85
CA PRO A 53 2.09 1.02 4.42
C PRO A 53 2.03 2.43 4.99
N ASN A 54 3.19 3.01 5.27
CA ASN A 54 3.34 4.40 5.65
C ASN A 54 4.52 5.04 4.90
N LEU A 55 4.69 6.37 5.05
CA LEU A 55 5.74 7.12 4.36
C LEU A 55 7.15 6.60 4.67
N SER A 56 7.40 6.08 5.88
CA SER A 56 8.70 5.53 6.26
C SER A 56 9.06 4.25 5.50
N ASP A 57 8.09 3.53 4.93
CA ASP A 57 8.35 2.34 4.12
C ASP A 57 8.98 2.67 2.76
N LEU A 58 8.99 3.95 2.36
CA LEU A 58 9.75 4.45 1.22
C LEU A 58 11.25 4.62 1.51
N ARG A 59 11.74 4.11 2.67
CA ARG A 59 13.02 4.27 3.43
C ARG A 59 14.35 4.61 2.73
N GLU A 60 14.40 4.73 1.41
CA GLU A 60 15.53 5.25 0.64
C GLU A 60 15.15 6.49 -0.20
N SER A 61 13.97 7.04 0.06
CA SER A 61 13.29 8.00 -0.80
C SER A 61 12.65 9.15 -0.01
N GLY A 62 13.29 9.63 1.06
CA GLY A 62 12.81 10.83 1.78
C GLY A 62 12.63 12.04 0.84
N SER A 63 13.40 12.08 -0.25
CA SER A 63 13.24 13.00 -1.37
C SER A 63 11.94 12.81 -2.15
N ILE A 64 11.47 11.57 -2.40
CA ILE A 64 10.16 11.31 -3.01
C ILE A 64 9.06 11.92 -2.15
N GLU A 65 9.12 11.72 -0.83
CA GLU A 65 8.15 12.33 0.08
C GLU A 65 8.14 13.84 -0.07
N GLN A 66 9.29 14.51 -0.20
CA GLN A 66 9.35 15.97 -0.34
C GLN A 66 8.87 16.45 -1.71
N ASP A 67 9.31 15.78 -2.78
CA ASP A 67 9.13 16.19 -4.17
C ASP A 67 7.71 15.90 -4.70
N ALA A 68 7.09 14.80 -4.26
CA ALA A 68 5.76 14.38 -4.73
C ALA A 68 4.67 15.31 -4.20
N ASP A 69 3.69 15.68 -5.03
CA ASP A 69 2.51 16.40 -4.55
C ASP A 69 1.53 15.46 -3.84
N VAL A 70 1.42 14.21 -4.31
CA VAL A 70 0.54 13.16 -3.76
C VAL A 70 1.33 11.87 -3.58
N VAL A 71 1.13 11.21 -2.45
CA VAL A 71 1.63 9.84 -2.21
C VAL A 71 0.45 8.96 -1.83
N MET A 72 0.24 7.89 -2.60
CA MET A 72 -0.81 6.90 -2.37
C MET A 72 -0.19 5.52 -2.15
N PHE A 73 -0.73 4.78 -1.19
CA PHE A 73 -0.42 3.37 -1.00
C PHE A 73 -1.64 2.51 -1.29
N VAL A 74 -1.40 1.30 -1.77
CA VAL A 74 -2.43 0.28 -1.95
C VAL A 74 -2.27 -0.75 -0.86
N TYR A 75 -3.33 -1.01 -0.11
CA TYR A 75 -3.37 -2.02 0.94
C TYR A 75 -4.53 -2.98 0.71
N ARG A 76 -4.25 -4.29 0.83
CA ARG A 76 -5.23 -5.37 0.67
C ARG A 76 -5.21 -6.22 1.92
N GLU A 77 -6.16 -5.99 2.82
CA GLU A 77 -6.23 -6.70 4.09
C GLU A 77 -6.43 -8.21 3.90
N GLU A 78 -7.31 -8.61 2.98
CA GLU A 78 -7.55 -10.01 2.59
C GLU A 78 -6.25 -10.77 2.29
N TYR A 79 -5.30 -10.14 1.58
CA TYR A 79 -4.03 -10.77 1.24
C TYR A 79 -3.20 -11.12 2.49
N TYR A 80 -3.21 -10.25 3.51
CA TYR A 80 -2.48 -10.51 4.75
C TYR A 80 -3.23 -11.48 5.66
N LEU A 81 -4.56 -11.43 5.71
CA LEU A 81 -5.37 -12.35 6.50
C LEU A 81 -5.24 -13.79 6.00
N ASN A 82 -5.28 -14.00 4.68
CA ASN A 82 -5.07 -15.33 4.09
C ASN A 82 -3.68 -15.90 4.37
N LYS A 83 -2.66 -15.05 4.52
CA LYS A 83 -1.31 -15.50 4.92
C LYS A 83 -1.14 -15.75 6.41
N GLY A 84 -2.02 -15.18 7.23
CA GLY A 84 -1.98 -15.23 8.68
C GLY A 84 -3.10 -16.07 9.28
N GLU A 85 -3.56 -17.11 8.57
CA GLU A 85 -4.59 -18.01 9.08
C GLU A 85 -4.18 -18.58 10.47
N PRO A 86 -5.04 -18.49 11.48
CA PRO A 86 -4.74 -19.00 12.81
C PRO A 86 -4.51 -20.52 12.83
N GLU A 87 -3.29 -20.92 13.20
CA GLU A 87 -3.00 -22.31 13.58
C GLU A 87 -3.25 -22.52 15.08
N GLN A 88 -3.60 -23.76 15.45
CA GLN A 88 -3.75 -24.15 16.85
C GLN A 88 -2.37 -24.26 17.50
N LYS A 89 -2.15 -23.49 18.57
CA LYS A 89 -0.90 -23.54 19.32
C LYS A 89 -0.94 -24.70 20.33
N GLU A 90 0.20 -25.35 20.56
CA GLU A 90 0.32 -26.48 21.51
C GLU A 90 -0.15 -26.14 22.93
N ASN A 91 0.01 -24.88 23.35
CA ASN A 91 -0.30 -24.40 24.70
C ASN A 91 -1.66 -23.67 24.79
N GLU A 92 -2.50 -23.76 23.77
CA GLU A 92 -3.77 -23.05 23.67
C GLU A 92 -4.96 -24.02 23.86
N THR A 93 -5.96 -23.62 24.66
CA THR A 93 -7.18 -24.41 24.79
C THR A 93 -8.00 -24.35 23.51
N GLN A 94 -8.78 -25.40 23.23
CA GLN A 94 -9.65 -25.45 22.05
C GLN A 94 -10.59 -24.24 21.98
N GLU A 95 -11.14 -23.80 23.12
CA GLU A 95 -12.02 -22.62 23.19
C GLU A 95 -11.32 -21.34 22.75
N LYS A 96 -10.07 -21.12 23.18
CA LYS A 96 -9.28 -19.94 22.78
C LYS A 96 -8.95 -19.97 21.29
N TYR A 97 -8.57 -21.14 20.78
CA TYR A 97 -8.32 -21.32 19.35
C TYR A 97 -9.57 -21.03 18.52
N ASN A 98 -10.71 -21.63 18.88
CA ASN A 98 -11.98 -21.44 18.18
C ASN A 98 -12.41 -19.96 18.15
N LEU A 99 -12.24 -19.24 19.27
CA LEU A 99 -12.53 -17.81 19.34
C LEU A 99 -11.63 -17.00 18.38
N ARG A 100 -10.31 -17.26 18.36
CA ARG A 100 -9.40 -16.58 17.43
C ARG A 100 -9.74 -16.88 15.98
N TYR A 101 -10.09 -18.13 15.68
CA TYR A 101 -10.47 -18.55 14.33
C TYR A 101 -11.75 -17.85 13.88
N GLN A 102 -12.77 -17.79 14.73
CA GLN A 102 -14.01 -17.07 14.45
C GLN A 102 -13.77 -15.57 14.20
N LEU A 103 -12.99 -14.90 15.06
CA LEU A 103 -12.62 -13.49 14.88
C LEU A 103 -11.85 -13.25 13.57
N TRP A 104 -10.97 -14.19 13.19
CA TRP A 104 -10.26 -14.13 11.92
C TRP A 104 -11.20 -14.31 10.73
N GLN A 105 -12.15 -15.25 10.79
CA GLN A 105 -13.15 -15.47 9.75
C GLN A 105 -14.03 -14.23 9.53
N GLU A 106 -14.56 -13.63 10.61
CA GLU A 106 -15.37 -12.41 10.54
C GLU A 106 -14.57 -11.25 9.91
N ARG A 107 -13.28 -11.14 10.25
CA ARG A 107 -12.41 -10.11 9.68
C ARG A 107 -12.10 -10.38 8.21
N LEU A 108 -11.86 -11.64 7.83
CA LEU A 108 -11.61 -12.04 6.45
C LEU A 108 -12.82 -11.72 5.58
N GLU A 109 -14.02 -12.12 6.00
CA GLU A 109 -15.27 -11.84 5.29
C GLU A 109 -15.46 -10.34 5.03
N ARG A 110 -15.18 -9.50 6.04
CA ARG A 110 -15.27 -8.03 5.88
C ARG A 110 -14.25 -7.46 4.90
N ALA A 111 -13.09 -8.09 4.79
CA ALA A 111 -11.97 -7.66 3.94
C ALA A 111 -12.02 -8.25 2.52
N THR A 112 -12.72 -9.36 2.31
CA THR A 112 -12.83 -10.05 1.02
C THR A 112 -13.36 -9.12 -0.05
N GLY A 113 -12.69 -9.10 -1.20
CA GLY A 113 -13.07 -8.28 -2.34
C GLY A 113 -12.88 -6.77 -2.13
N LYS A 114 -12.20 -6.35 -1.07
CA LYS A 114 -11.91 -4.94 -0.77
C LYS A 114 -10.42 -4.63 -0.79
N ALA A 115 -10.12 -3.39 -1.12
CA ALA A 115 -8.80 -2.81 -0.97
C ALA A 115 -8.93 -1.36 -0.50
N GLU A 116 -7.82 -0.84 0.00
CA GLU A 116 -7.71 0.53 0.45
C GLU A 116 -6.67 1.27 -0.38
N VAL A 117 -7.04 2.47 -0.82
CA VAL A 117 -6.11 3.46 -1.37
C VAL A 117 -5.87 4.50 -0.29
N ILE A 118 -4.71 4.42 0.34
CA ILE A 118 -4.30 5.28 1.45
C ILE A 118 -3.58 6.50 0.87
N ILE A 119 -4.21 7.67 0.93
CA ILE A 119 -3.61 8.96 0.56
C ILE A 119 -2.77 9.43 1.74
N ALA A 120 -1.49 9.05 1.75
CA ALA A 120 -0.58 9.34 2.85
C ALA A 120 0.02 10.76 2.80
N LYS A 121 0.05 11.37 1.61
CA LYS A 121 0.44 12.77 1.40
C LYS A 121 -0.44 13.41 0.35
N GLN A 122 -0.88 14.64 0.60
CA GLN A 122 -1.55 15.50 -0.35
C GLN A 122 -1.13 16.96 -0.07
N ARG A 123 -0.41 17.60 -0.99
CA ARG A 123 0.22 18.91 -0.76
C ARG A 123 -0.78 20.05 -0.55
N HIS A 124 -1.95 19.97 -1.19
CA HIS A 124 -2.96 21.03 -1.20
C HIS A 124 -4.36 20.52 -0.83
N GLY A 125 -4.44 19.51 0.04
CA GLY A 125 -5.71 18.87 0.36
C GLY A 125 -5.59 17.85 1.49
N PRO A 126 -6.70 17.19 1.83
CA PRO A 126 -6.73 16.24 2.92
C PRO A 126 -6.01 14.94 2.57
N VAL A 127 -5.46 14.31 3.60
CA VAL A 127 -5.05 12.90 3.60
C VAL A 127 -6.24 12.03 4.04
N GLY A 128 -6.20 10.73 3.74
CA GLY A 128 -7.28 9.83 4.12
C GLY A 128 -7.17 8.47 3.47
N VAL A 129 -8.22 7.66 3.62
CA VAL A 129 -8.31 6.32 3.04
C VAL A 129 -9.57 6.26 2.18
N ALA A 130 -9.40 5.88 0.92
CA ALA A 130 -10.50 5.55 0.02
C ALA A 130 -10.66 4.03 -0.05
N ASN A 131 -11.84 3.52 0.27
CA ASN A 131 -12.17 2.10 0.13
C ASN A 131 -12.61 1.81 -1.31
N VAL A 132 -12.06 0.75 -1.90
CA VAL A 132 -12.33 0.35 -3.28
C VAL A 132 -12.59 -1.15 -3.35
N GLY A 133 -13.36 -1.59 -4.35
CA GLY A 133 -13.51 -3.00 -4.67
C GLY A 133 -12.25 -3.54 -5.33
N PHE A 134 -11.94 -4.82 -5.10
CA PHE A 134 -10.83 -5.50 -5.74
C PHE A 134 -11.21 -6.93 -6.16
N ASP A 135 -11.20 -7.21 -7.46
CA ASP A 135 -11.32 -8.57 -7.99
C ASP A 135 -9.93 -9.18 -8.16
N GLY A 136 -9.57 -10.12 -7.29
CA GLY A 136 -8.28 -10.81 -7.33
C GLY A 136 -8.06 -11.71 -8.52
N ARG A 137 -9.12 -12.17 -9.21
CA ARG A 137 -8.99 -13.01 -10.42
C ARG A 137 -8.56 -12.19 -11.62
N LEU A 138 -8.98 -10.92 -11.66
CA LEU A 138 -8.70 -9.99 -12.74
C LEU A 138 -7.62 -8.96 -12.39
N THR A 139 -7.13 -8.95 -11.15
CA THR A 139 -6.24 -7.91 -10.60
C THR A 139 -6.79 -6.50 -10.86
N LYS A 140 -8.09 -6.34 -10.66
CA LYS A 140 -8.83 -5.14 -11.04
C LYS A 140 -9.40 -4.41 -9.83
N PHE A 141 -9.13 -3.12 -9.75
CA PHE A 141 -9.82 -2.21 -8.83
C PHE A 141 -11.13 -1.74 -9.47
N ALA A 142 -12.17 -1.61 -8.66
CA ALA A 142 -13.48 -1.10 -9.04
C ALA A 142 -13.99 -0.15 -7.97
N ASP A 143 -14.93 0.72 -8.35
CA ASP A 143 -15.64 1.54 -7.37
C ASP A 143 -16.37 0.62 -6.39
N LEU A 144 -16.16 0.85 -5.10
CA LEU A 144 -16.87 0.11 -4.08
C LEU A 144 -18.28 0.68 -4.02
N VAL A 145 -19.24 -0.03 -4.62
CA VAL A 145 -20.65 0.29 -4.44
C VAL A 145 -21.01 -0.17 -3.03
N ASP A 146 -21.20 0.78 -2.11
CA ASP A 146 -21.78 0.47 -0.81
C ASP A 146 -23.15 -0.18 -1.05
N ALA A 147 -23.47 -1.23 -0.30
CA ALA A 147 -24.77 -1.91 -0.39
C ALA A 147 -25.96 -0.96 -0.14
N ASP A 148 -25.72 0.19 0.50
CA ASP A 148 -26.68 1.26 0.76
C ASP A 148 -26.89 2.23 -0.42
N GLN A 149 -26.11 2.10 -1.50
CA GLN A 149 -26.24 2.89 -2.74
C GLN A 149 -26.67 2.05 -3.94
N LEU A 150 -27.40 0.96 -3.73
CA LEU A 150 -28.18 0.37 -4.80
C LEU A 150 -29.23 1.43 -5.21
N PRO A 151 -29.24 1.93 -6.46
CA PRO A 151 -30.37 2.71 -6.91
C PRO A 151 -31.60 1.82 -6.74
N ASP A 152 -32.62 2.34 -6.04
CA ASP A 152 -33.93 1.70 -5.95
C ASP A 152 -34.29 1.23 -7.36
N SER A 153 -34.34 -0.09 -7.52
CA SER A 153 -34.59 -0.77 -8.78
C SER A 153 -35.77 -0.15 -9.52
N PHE A 154 -35.61 0.12 -10.82
CA PHE A 154 -36.73 0.31 -11.73
C PHE A 154 -37.61 -0.94 -11.81
#